data_AF-J5QU28-F1
#
_entry.id   AF-J5QU28-F1
#
_cell.length_a   1.000
_cell.length_b   1.000
_cell.length_c   1.000
_cell.angle_alpha   90.00
_cell.angle_beta   90.00
_cell.angle_gamma   90.00
#
_symmetry.space_group_name_H-M   'P 1'
#
loop_
_entity.id
_entity.type
_entity.pdbx_description
1 polymer ?
#
loop_
_entity_poly.entity_id
_entity_poly.type
_entity_poly.pdbx_seq_one_letter_code
_entity_poly.pdbx_strand_id
1 'polypeptide(L)'
;MTMSITSAASVAGRATRPLLRTLGARAMSTSQAEGASESAGSDNSGPRFQRNRRAGFRPRWQDENGDVAFQRRPRPVDNHFTTRPELMTIIETLQAALREGEAKLRQQYILPLPRGLPKVPVPKYKWLPRESLAFTMRTDQDYGYLVGTLGALARMRQIAKLANQHDVAQRLADVIAPFEQGGMARKARQEEEAALVAAAEGNPVAEADAVAAGKHAAASSGVTQVETKQGEQKDKKVKKGKRDLDEYGRAYAIGRRKTSSARVWLVPTQAQRSVQDSLTKLDAAQKHLTASKAREAKLADKGSDEERRSARIAVEEANEAVDEAAETFAQLRDSTGPPSSEILVNHLPLPQFFGHVDDREKVLRPLRLTGLLGAYNVFALVRGGGTTGQKDAVALGIARALQIMRPESREVLYNAGLLFRDARIVERKKTNRPKARKRVSTSWFVEKVIANGTVHLGQALSFLLSAPNLISHAFHWTAQCCVALGRRKEHSVAVSGQRDTRKLNEAETVELLPTALTHGPGSRLSGIASSDLPPGCRRERKRGRTQLWKF
;
A
#
# COMPACT_ATOMS: atom_id res chain seq x y z
N MET A 1 -58.12 15.26 -18.89
CA MET A 1 -57.89 15.49 -20.33
C MET A 1 -57.43 14.19 -20.94
N THR A 2 -58.16 13.71 -21.94
CA THR A 2 -57.85 12.52 -22.73
C THR A 2 -56.87 12.87 -23.84
N MET A 3 -55.95 11.97 -24.18
CA MET A 3 -55.82 11.46 -25.56
C MET A 3 -54.94 10.21 -25.61
N SER A 4 -55.42 9.23 -26.38
CA SER A 4 -54.79 7.95 -26.66
C SER A 4 -54.63 7.82 -28.18
N ILE A 5 -53.64 7.05 -28.64
CA ILE A 5 -53.58 6.26 -29.91
C ILE A 5 -52.30 5.40 -29.77
N THR A 6 -52.33 4.08 -29.50
CA THR A 6 -52.64 2.90 -30.36
C THR A 6 -51.64 2.69 -31.53
N SER A 7 -51.29 1.46 -31.96
CA SER A 7 -52.00 0.17 -31.82
C SER A 7 -51.15 -1.08 -31.40
N ALA A 8 -50.92 -2.07 -32.29
CA ALA A 8 -50.67 -3.49 -31.97
C ALA A 8 -49.45 -4.10 -32.75
N ALA A 9 -49.09 -5.41 -32.73
CA ALA A 9 -49.72 -6.69 -32.36
C ALA A 9 -48.62 -7.68 -31.88
N SER A 10 -48.77 -8.67 -30.98
CA SER A 10 -49.83 -9.66 -30.64
C SER A 10 -49.78 -10.98 -31.42
N VAL A 11 -49.44 -12.09 -30.74
CA VAL A 11 -50.05 -13.43 -30.94
C VAL A 11 -50.17 -14.16 -29.58
N ALA A 12 -51.41 -14.58 -29.30
CA ALA A 12 -51.98 -15.52 -28.32
C ALA A 12 -51.12 -16.32 -27.32
N GLY A 13 -51.68 -16.51 -26.12
CA GLY A 13 -51.43 -17.65 -25.22
C GLY A 13 -52.70 -18.48 -24.97
N ARG A 14 -52.57 -19.58 -24.21
CA ARG A 14 -53.69 -20.28 -23.56
C ARG A 14 -53.29 -20.73 -22.16
N ALA A 15 -54.25 -20.68 -21.23
CA ALA A 15 -54.10 -21.10 -19.84
C ALA A 15 -55.13 -22.17 -19.50
N THR A 16 -54.80 -23.08 -18.56
CA THR A 16 -55.78 -23.91 -17.84
C THR A 16 -55.33 -24.19 -16.39
N ARG A 17 -56.32 -24.34 -15.51
CA ARG A 17 -56.32 -24.57 -14.04
C ARG A 17 -57.76 -25.06 -13.71
N PRO A 18 -58.10 -25.62 -12.53
CA PRO A 18 -57.49 -26.74 -11.77
C PRO A 18 -58.55 -27.73 -11.16
N LEU A 19 -58.14 -28.61 -10.21
CA LEU A 19 -58.94 -29.44 -9.25
C LEU A 19 -59.57 -30.75 -9.82
N LEU A 20 -59.78 -31.88 -9.11
CA LEU A 20 -59.83 -32.28 -7.67
C LEU A 20 -59.01 -33.59 -7.41
N ARG A 21 -58.33 -33.87 -6.27
CA ARG A 21 -58.77 -34.42 -4.94
C ARG A 21 -59.36 -35.86 -4.99
N THR A 22 -58.74 -36.90 -4.41
CA THR A 22 -58.88 -37.49 -3.03
C THR A 22 -57.62 -38.35 -2.67
N LEU A 23 -56.98 -38.36 -1.47
CA LEU A 23 -57.28 -38.71 -0.05
C LEU A 23 -56.89 -40.16 0.40
N GLY A 24 -56.21 -40.27 1.57
CA GLY A 24 -55.83 -41.51 2.32
C GLY A 24 -54.32 -41.83 2.27
N ALA A 25 -53.45 -41.74 3.30
CA ALA A 25 -53.44 -42.17 4.72
C ALA A 25 -53.24 -43.71 4.92
N ARG A 26 -52.51 -44.27 5.91
CA ARG A 26 -51.42 -43.84 6.84
C ARG A 26 -50.98 -45.10 7.65
N ALA A 27 -49.70 -45.26 8.01
CA ALA A 27 -49.19 -46.26 8.99
C ALA A 27 -49.32 -47.76 8.52
N MET A 28 -48.67 -48.79 9.10
CA MET A 28 -47.55 -48.94 10.08
C MET A 28 -46.93 -50.35 9.94
N SER A 29 -45.79 -50.60 10.62
CA SER A 29 -45.31 -51.90 11.16
C SER A 29 -45.36 -53.20 10.31
N THR A 30 -44.22 -53.86 10.16
CA THR A 30 -44.13 -55.31 9.94
C THR A 30 -43.40 -55.98 11.10
N SER A 31 -44.16 -56.63 11.99
CA SER A 31 -43.67 -57.58 13.00
C SER A 31 -43.52 -58.99 12.40
N GLN A 32 -42.92 -59.90 13.16
CA GLN A 32 -42.53 -61.26 12.76
C GLN A 32 -43.72 -62.24 12.66
N ALA A 33 -43.59 -63.22 11.76
CA ALA A 33 -44.04 -64.63 11.83
C ALA A 33 -43.35 -65.34 10.64
N GLU A 34 -42.50 -66.36 10.77
CA GLU A 34 -42.74 -67.75 11.24
C GLU A 34 -43.87 -68.48 10.50
N GLY A 35 -43.56 -69.64 9.88
CA GLY A 35 -44.59 -70.54 9.36
C GLY A 35 -44.19 -71.47 8.20
N ALA A 36 -43.90 -72.73 8.55
CA ALA A 36 -44.20 -73.96 7.81
C ALA A 36 -43.66 -74.22 6.37
N SER A 37 -42.87 -75.29 6.32
CA SER A 37 -42.66 -76.27 5.25
C SER A 37 -43.89 -76.71 4.43
N GLU A 38 -43.66 -77.10 3.18
CA GLU A 38 -44.29 -78.30 2.59
C GLU A 38 -43.48 -78.88 1.42
N SER A 39 -43.71 -80.16 1.08
CA SER A 39 -42.82 -80.98 0.24
C SER A 39 -43.56 -81.83 -0.81
N ALA A 40 -43.24 -81.63 -2.09
CA ALA A 40 -43.42 -82.54 -3.24
C ALA A 40 -42.72 -81.88 -4.45
N GLY A 41 -42.28 -82.54 -5.53
CA GLY A 41 -42.35 -83.94 -5.95
C GLY A 41 -42.15 -84.00 -7.49
N SER A 42 -41.72 -85.16 -8.02
CA SER A 42 -41.55 -85.50 -9.45
C SER A 42 -40.62 -84.63 -10.34
N ASP A 43 -39.47 -85.22 -10.67
CA ASP A 43 -39.03 -85.58 -12.02
C ASP A 43 -39.13 -84.56 -13.18
N ASN A 44 -37.96 -84.19 -13.71
CA ASN A 44 -37.71 -84.45 -15.13
C ASN A 44 -36.23 -84.65 -15.44
N SER A 45 -35.94 -85.68 -16.24
CA SER A 45 -34.60 -86.17 -16.53
C SER A 45 -33.96 -85.48 -17.74
N GLY A 46 -32.67 -85.19 -17.66
CA GLY A 46 -31.88 -84.65 -18.77
C GLY A 46 -30.39 -84.65 -18.46
N PRO A 47 -29.53 -85.28 -19.28
CA PRO A 47 -28.10 -85.45 -18.96
C PRO A 47 -27.33 -84.14 -19.15
N ARG A 48 -27.32 -83.28 -18.13
CA ARG A 48 -26.55 -82.03 -18.15
C ARG A 48 -25.06 -82.32 -17.92
N PHE A 49 -24.31 -82.39 -19.02
CA PHE A 49 -22.85 -82.47 -19.12
C PHE A 49 -22.10 -82.08 -17.84
N GLN A 50 -21.53 -83.06 -17.15
CA GLN A 50 -20.54 -82.80 -16.09
C GLN A 50 -19.25 -82.28 -16.71
N ARG A 51 -19.13 -80.95 -16.87
CA ARG A 51 -17.82 -80.34 -17.10
C ARG A 51 -17.06 -80.32 -15.79
N ASN A 52 -16.00 -81.13 -15.73
CA ASN A 52 -15.07 -81.24 -14.60
C ASN A 52 -14.76 -79.88 -13.99
N ARG A 53 -14.97 -79.77 -12.66
CA ARG A 53 -14.49 -78.65 -11.84
C ARG A 53 -12.96 -78.65 -11.85
N ARG A 54 -12.33 -78.01 -12.84
CA ARG A 54 -10.93 -77.60 -12.72
C ARG A 54 -10.85 -76.50 -11.68
N ALA A 55 -10.06 -76.74 -10.63
CA ALA A 55 -9.87 -75.80 -9.54
C ALA A 55 -9.21 -74.50 -10.02
N GLY A 56 -9.58 -73.38 -9.38
CA GLY A 56 -8.64 -72.28 -9.15
C GLY A 56 -8.43 -71.26 -10.27
N PHE A 57 -9.49 -70.67 -10.84
CA PHE A 57 -9.38 -69.31 -11.37
C PHE A 57 -10.01 -68.32 -10.38
N ARG A 58 -9.21 -67.80 -9.44
CA ARG A 58 -9.63 -66.66 -8.60
C ARG A 58 -9.58 -65.38 -9.46
N PRO A 59 -10.68 -64.62 -9.60
CA PRO A 59 -10.62 -63.28 -10.19
C PRO A 59 -9.67 -62.41 -9.36
N ARG A 60 -8.85 -61.59 -10.03
CA ARG A 60 -7.78 -60.74 -9.42
C ARG A 60 -8.31 -59.54 -8.61
N TRP A 61 -9.51 -59.64 -8.06
CA TRP A 61 -10.33 -58.55 -7.50
C TRP A 61 -11.08 -58.99 -6.23
N GLN A 62 -10.58 -60.03 -5.55
CA GLN A 62 -11.11 -60.52 -4.29
C GLN A 62 -10.02 -60.44 -3.23
N ASP A 63 -10.30 -59.69 -2.16
CA ASP A 63 -9.52 -59.72 -0.93
C ASP A 63 -9.80 -61.04 -0.19
N GLU A 64 -8.96 -61.41 0.80
CA GLU A 64 -9.01 -62.73 1.44
C GLU A 64 -10.37 -63.06 2.12
N ASN A 65 -11.15 -62.02 2.46
CA ASN A 65 -12.48 -62.13 3.07
C ASN A 65 -13.64 -62.24 2.07
N GLY A 66 -13.39 -62.16 0.76
CA GLY A 66 -14.40 -62.39 -0.29
C GLY A 66 -15.36 -61.22 -0.59
N ASP A 67 -15.30 -60.12 0.15
CA ASP A 67 -16.12 -58.93 -0.07
C ASP A 67 -15.72 -58.18 -1.35
N VAL A 68 -16.50 -58.36 -2.42
CA VAL A 68 -16.35 -57.58 -3.66
C VAL A 68 -16.98 -56.20 -3.47
N ALA A 69 -16.32 -55.34 -2.70
CA ALA A 69 -16.66 -53.93 -2.66
C ALA A 69 -16.48 -53.33 -4.06
N PHE A 70 -17.60 -53.07 -4.76
CA PHE A 70 -17.61 -52.38 -6.05
C PHE A 70 -16.94 -51.01 -5.91
N GLN A 71 -15.64 -50.94 -6.18
CA GLN A 71 -14.87 -49.70 -6.17
C GLN A 71 -15.51 -48.76 -7.21
N ARG A 72 -16.27 -47.77 -6.71
CA ARG A 72 -16.97 -46.83 -7.56
C ARG A 72 -15.94 -46.10 -8.42
N ARG A 73 -16.14 -46.08 -9.74
CA ARG A 73 -15.25 -45.37 -10.67
C ARG A 73 -15.03 -43.94 -10.13
N PRO A 74 -13.79 -43.47 -9.98
CA PRO A 74 -13.53 -42.15 -9.46
C PRO A 74 -14.18 -41.12 -10.37
N ARG A 75 -15.00 -40.24 -9.78
CA ARG A 75 -15.56 -39.08 -10.47
C ARG A 75 -14.64 -37.89 -10.22
N PRO A 76 -14.44 -37.01 -11.22
CA PRO A 76 -13.72 -35.77 -10.99
C PRO A 76 -14.46 -34.91 -9.95
N VAL A 77 -13.70 -34.10 -9.20
CA VAL A 77 -14.24 -33.09 -8.30
C VAL A 77 -14.98 -31.98 -9.07
N ASP A 78 -15.80 -31.21 -8.38
CA ASP A 78 -16.56 -30.12 -9.00
C ASP A 78 -15.63 -29.09 -9.68
N ASN A 79 -16.14 -28.46 -10.75
CA ASN A 79 -15.41 -27.52 -11.62
C ASN A 79 -14.16 -28.06 -12.35
N HIS A 80 -13.87 -29.36 -12.28
CA HIS A 80 -12.72 -29.99 -12.96
C HIS A 80 -12.65 -29.70 -14.48
N PHE A 81 -13.81 -29.59 -15.16
CA PHE A 81 -13.88 -29.31 -16.60
C PHE A 81 -13.77 -27.80 -16.95
N THR A 82 -13.61 -26.92 -15.98
CA THR A 82 -13.36 -25.50 -16.22
C THR A 82 -11.89 -25.26 -16.56
N THR A 83 -11.57 -24.11 -17.17
CA THR A 83 -10.17 -23.75 -17.46
C THR A 83 -9.32 -23.51 -16.20
N ARG A 84 -9.95 -23.37 -15.02
CA ARG A 84 -9.31 -23.01 -13.73
C ARG A 84 -10.13 -23.55 -12.54
N PRO A 85 -10.06 -24.86 -12.22
CA PRO A 85 -10.88 -25.46 -11.17
C PRO A 85 -10.72 -24.78 -9.80
N GLU A 86 -9.48 -24.65 -9.30
CA GLU A 86 -9.16 -24.05 -7.99
C GLU A 86 -9.71 -22.62 -7.80
N LEU A 87 -9.73 -21.84 -8.88
CA LEU A 87 -10.22 -20.47 -8.84
C LEU A 87 -11.74 -20.41 -8.78
N MET A 88 -12.41 -21.31 -9.51
CA MET A 88 -13.87 -21.39 -9.52
C MET A 88 -14.40 -21.94 -8.20
N THR A 89 -13.76 -22.97 -7.62
CA THR A 89 -14.11 -23.47 -6.27
C THR A 89 -13.92 -22.41 -5.18
N ILE A 90 -12.82 -21.63 -5.22
CA ILE A 90 -12.63 -20.48 -4.32
C ILE A 90 -13.74 -19.43 -4.52
N ILE A 91 -14.07 -19.06 -5.76
CA ILE A 91 -15.13 -18.07 -6.01
C ILE A 91 -16.50 -18.57 -5.53
N GLU A 92 -16.83 -19.82 -5.79
CA GLU A 92 -18.11 -20.42 -5.39
C GLU A 92 -18.23 -20.57 -3.88
N THR A 93 -17.18 -20.99 -3.17
CA THR A 93 -17.19 -21.07 -1.69
C THR A 93 -17.37 -19.67 -1.07
N LEU A 94 -16.68 -18.64 -1.58
CA LEU A 94 -16.86 -17.26 -1.15
C LEU A 94 -18.26 -16.71 -1.47
N GLN A 95 -18.82 -17.02 -2.65
CA GLN A 95 -20.19 -16.64 -3.00
C GLN A 95 -21.24 -17.38 -2.15
N ALA A 96 -21.03 -18.66 -1.85
CA ALA A 96 -21.92 -19.46 -1.03
C ALA A 96 -21.97 -18.91 0.40
N ALA A 97 -20.80 -18.64 1.00
CA ALA A 97 -20.70 -18.00 2.32
C ALA A 97 -21.35 -16.61 2.35
N LEU A 98 -21.29 -15.85 1.24
CA LEU A 98 -21.96 -14.55 1.12
C LEU A 98 -23.48 -14.72 1.11
N ARG A 99 -24.01 -15.64 0.29
CA ARG A 99 -25.45 -15.97 0.24
C ARG A 99 -25.97 -16.49 1.58
N GLU A 100 -25.19 -17.34 2.26
CA GLU A 100 -25.53 -17.89 3.58
C GLU A 100 -25.53 -16.79 4.66
N GLY A 101 -24.52 -15.92 4.67
CA GLY A 101 -24.45 -14.78 5.58
C GLY A 101 -25.61 -13.78 5.37
N GLU A 102 -25.98 -13.51 4.11
CA GLU A 102 -27.17 -12.72 3.79
C GLU A 102 -28.46 -13.40 4.25
N ALA A 103 -28.61 -14.70 4.00
CA ALA A 103 -29.80 -15.45 4.41
C ALA A 103 -30.00 -15.41 5.94
N LYS A 104 -28.94 -15.65 6.72
CA LYS A 104 -29.00 -15.61 8.19
C LYS A 104 -29.33 -14.22 8.72
N LEU A 105 -28.68 -13.16 8.22
CA LEU A 105 -28.99 -11.79 8.65
C LEU A 105 -30.39 -11.32 8.21
N ARG A 106 -30.96 -11.86 7.13
CA ARG A 106 -32.36 -11.64 6.75
C ARG A 106 -33.34 -12.42 7.63
N GLN A 107 -33.03 -13.67 7.99
CA GLN A 107 -33.83 -14.47 8.95
C GLN A 107 -33.92 -13.79 10.32
N GLN A 108 -32.86 -13.06 10.71
CA GLN A 108 -32.79 -12.28 11.94
C GLN A 108 -33.32 -10.84 11.79
N TYR A 109 -33.92 -10.49 10.65
CA TYR A 109 -34.47 -9.16 10.34
C TYR A 109 -33.48 -7.98 10.41
N ILE A 110 -32.17 -8.24 10.35
CA ILE A 110 -31.10 -7.22 10.33
C ILE A 110 -30.94 -6.61 8.92
N LEU A 111 -31.20 -7.40 7.88
CA LEU A 111 -31.19 -6.95 6.48
C LEU A 111 -32.62 -6.88 5.91
N PRO A 112 -32.96 -5.85 5.11
CA PRO A 112 -32.07 -4.82 4.55
C PRO A 112 -31.73 -3.68 5.54
N LEU A 113 -30.52 -3.11 5.43
CA LEU A 113 -30.12 -1.94 6.22
C LEU A 113 -30.97 -0.71 5.87
N PRO A 114 -31.40 0.11 6.85
CA PRO A 114 -32.06 1.37 6.59
C PRO A 114 -31.21 2.34 5.77
N ARG A 115 -31.86 3.12 4.90
CA ARG A 115 -31.19 4.23 4.18
C ARG A 115 -30.91 5.35 5.19
N GLY A 116 -29.67 5.85 5.20
CA GLY A 116 -29.28 6.98 6.06
C GLY A 116 -28.52 6.63 7.34
N LEU A 117 -28.13 5.38 7.57
CA LEU A 117 -27.23 5.04 8.69
C LEU A 117 -25.93 5.88 8.65
N PRO A 118 -25.37 6.27 9.81
CA PRO A 118 -24.05 6.88 9.87
C PRO A 118 -23.01 5.94 9.27
N LYS A 119 -22.04 6.51 8.54
CA LYS A 119 -20.96 5.73 7.93
C LYS A 119 -20.05 5.16 9.01
N VAL A 120 -20.31 3.91 9.39
CA VAL A 120 -19.43 3.13 10.27
C VAL A 120 -18.02 3.08 9.65
N PRO A 121 -16.95 3.32 10.43
CA PRO A 121 -15.58 3.15 9.96
C PRO A 121 -15.34 1.68 9.58
N VAL A 122 -15.23 1.40 8.28
CA VAL A 122 -14.97 0.05 7.77
C VAL A 122 -13.54 -0.36 8.15
N PRO A 123 -13.32 -1.51 8.81
CA PRO A 123 -11.97 -1.98 9.13
C PRO A 123 -11.15 -2.19 7.85
N LYS A 124 -9.89 -1.74 7.87
CA LYS A 124 -8.98 -1.83 6.73
C LYS A 124 -8.33 -3.21 6.66
N TYR A 125 -8.93 -4.12 5.91
CA TYR A 125 -8.36 -5.44 5.63
C TYR A 125 -7.12 -5.32 4.74
N LYS A 126 -6.11 -6.15 5.03
CA LYS A 126 -4.94 -6.35 4.17
C LYS A 126 -5.07 -7.73 3.54
N TRP A 127 -5.54 -7.79 2.30
CA TRP A 127 -5.67 -9.02 1.53
C TRP A 127 -4.30 -9.54 1.08
N LEU A 128 -4.15 -10.85 0.90
CA LEU A 128 -2.96 -11.42 0.25
C LEU A 128 -2.75 -10.75 -1.11
N PRO A 129 -1.51 -10.32 -1.45
CA PRO A 129 -1.24 -9.74 -2.75
C PRO A 129 -1.41 -10.79 -3.85
N ARG A 130 -1.73 -10.35 -5.08
CA ARG A 130 -1.87 -11.22 -6.26
C ARG A 130 -0.68 -12.18 -6.44
N GLU A 131 0.53 -11.73 -6.09
CA GLU A 131 1.76 -12.53 -6.15
C GLU A 131 1.67 -13.81 -5.29
N SER A 132 1.14 -13.72 -4.07
CA SER A 132 0.92 -14.87 -3.18
C SER A 132 -0.24 -15.79 -3.61
N LEU A 133 -1.04 -15.36 -4.59
CA LEU A 133 -2.11 -16.13 -5.20
C LEU A 133 -1.82 -16.46 -6.67
N ALA A 134 -0.59 -16.24 -7.16
CA ALA A 134 -0.27 -16.33 -8.59
C ALA A 134 -0.42 -17.75 -9.17
N PHE A 135 -0.37 -18.78 -8.33
CA PHE A 135 -0.63 -20.17 -8.73
C PHE A 135 -2.11 -20.39 -9.10
N THR A 136 -3.05 -19.71 -8.43
CA THR A 136 -4.49 -19.81 -8.70
C THR A 136 -5.01 -18.68 -9.62
N MET A 137 -4.38 -17.51 -9.60
CA MET A 137 -4.83 -16.28 -10.26
C MET A 137 -3.93 -15.90 -11.45
N ARG A 138 -4.47 -15.96 -12.68
CA ARG A 138 -3.72 -15.65 -13.91
C ARG A 138 -3.88 -14.21 -14.43
N THR A 139 -4.97 -13.50 -14.12
CA THR A 139 -5.21 -12.12 -14.58
C THR A 139 -5.55 -11.16 -13.44
N ASP A 140 -5.36 -9.86 -13.67
CA ASP A 140 -5.75 -8.81 -12.72
C ASP A 140 -7.28 -8.69 -12.53
N GLN A 141 -8.06 -9.11 -13.52
CA GLN A 141 -9.53 -9.06 -13.44
C GLN A 141 -10.05 -10.07 -12.42
N ASP A 142 -9.47 -11.28 -12.40
CA ASP A 142 -9.84 -12.33 -11.44
C ASP A 142 -9.55 -11.90 -9.99
N TYR A 143 -8.37 -11.33 -9.76
CA TYR A 143 -7.97 -10.80 -8.46
C TYR A 143 -8.84 -9.60 -8.04
N GLY A 144 -9.19 -8.71 -8.97
CA GLY A 144 -10.14 -7.63 -8.72
C GLY A 144 -11.53 -8.14 -8.30
N TYR A 145 -12.01 -9.21 -8.95
CA TYR A 145 -13.26 -9.87 -8.59
C TYR A 145 -13.20 -10.53 -7.20
N LEU A 146 -12.13 -11.28 -6.92
CA LEU A 146 -11.87 -11.91 -5.61
C LEU A 146 -11.83 -10.88 -4.47
N VAL A 147 -11.09 -9.77 -4.65
CA VAL A 147 -11.04 -8.69 -3.66
C VAL A 147 -12.40 -8.00 -3.50
N GLY A 148 -13.21 -7.97 -4.56
CA GLY A 148 -14.60 -7.53 -4.52
C GLY A 148 -15.49 -8.41 -3.64
N THR A 149 -15.44 -9.74 -3.82
CA THR A 149 -16.23 -10.70 -3.02
C THR A 149 -15.75 -10.77 -1.58
N LEU A 150 -14.44 -10.84 -1.33
CA LEU A 150 -13.84 -10.74 0.01
C LEU A 150 -14.23 -9.42 0.70
N GLY A 151 -14.20 -8.30 -0.03
CA GLY A 151 -14.64 -7.00 0.46
C GLY A 151 -16.13 -6.97 0.83
N ALA A 152 -16.98 -7.75 0.15
CA ALA A 152 -18.39 -7.89 0.51
C ALA A 152 -18.58 -8.76 1.77
N LEU A 153 -17.92 -9.92 1.84
CA LEU A 153 -17.90 -10.79 3.03
C LEU A 153 -17.39 -10.04 4.27
N ALA A 154 -16.34 -9.24 4.13
CA ALA A 154 -15.82 -8.37 5.18
C ALA A 154 -16.83 -7.35 5.71
N ARG A 155 -17.60 -6.72 4.82
CA ARG A 155 -18.70 -5.81 5.23
C ARG A 155 -19.81 -6.58 5.96
N MET A 156 -20.19 -7.75 5.47
CA MET A 156 -21.18 -8.63 6.10
C MET A 156 -20.75 -9.07 7.50
N ARG A 157 -19.48 -9.48 7.66
CA ARG A 157 -18.87 -9.79 8.96
C ARG A 157 -18.93 -8.60 9.92
N GLN A 158 -18.65 -7.39 9.43
CA GLN A 158 -18.73 -6.18 10.27
C GLN A 158 -20.16 -5.85 10.68
N ILE A 159 -21.15 -6.02 9.79
CA ILE A 159 -22.58 -5.85 10.11
C ILE A 159 -23.00 -6.87 11.18
N ALA A 160 -22.65 -8.15 11.01
CA ALA A 160 -22.95 -9.20 11.98
C ALA A 160 -22.34 -8.91 13.36
N LYS A 161 -21.08 -8.42 13.43
CA LYS A 161 -20.45 -7.99 14.69
C LYS A 161 -21.21 -6.86 15.39
N LEU A 162 -21.65 -5.85 14.64
CA LEU A 162 -22.38 -4.70 15.22
C LEU A 162 -23.80 -5.06 15.67
N ALA A 163 -24.40 -6.09 15.06
CA ALA A 163 -25.68 -6.65 15.46
C ALA A 163 -25.57 -7.72 16.57
N ASN A 164 -24.39 -7.88 17.20
CA ASN A 164 -24.07 -8.90 18.21
C ASN A 164 -24.32 -10.36 17.74
N GLN A 165 -24.22 -10.61 16.43
CA GLN A 165 -24.37 -11.93 15.82
C GLN A 165 -23.02 -12.62 15.68
N HIS A 166 -22.51 -13.12 16.80
CA HIS A 166 -21.17 -13.69 16.92
C HIS A 166 -20.97 -14.92 16.02
N ASP A 167 -21.90 -15.86 15.99
CA ASP A 167 -21.82 -17.09 15.16
C ASP A 167 -21.65 -16.79 13.67
N VAL A 168 -22.40 -15.82 13.15
CA VAL A 168 -22.35 -15.41 11.74
C VAL A 168 -21.05 -14.65 11.49
N ALA A 169 -20.63 -13.79 12.41
CA ALA A 169 -19.37 -13.07 12.32
C ALA A 169 -18.12 -13.97 12.41
N GLN A 170 -18.21 -15.11 13.13
CA GLN A 170 -17.14 -16.09 13.24
C GLN A 170 -17.06 -16.99 12.01
N ARG A 171 -18.17 -17.57 11.54
CA ARG A 171 -18.20 -18.32 10.27
C ARG A 171 -17.66 -17.50 9.10
N LEU A 172 -18.06 -16.21 9.01
CA LEU A 172 -17.51 -15.29 8.02
C LEU A 172 -16.05 -14.90 8.30
N ALA A 173 -15.55 -14.97 9.54
CA ALA A 173 -14.13 -14.82 9.84
C ALA A 173 -13.32 -15.99 9.28
N ASP A 174 -13.77 -17.21 9.50
CA ASP A 174 -13.05 -18.44 9.15
C ASP A 174 -12.89 -18.60 7.63
N VAL A 175 -13.94 -18.28 6.87
CA VAL A 175 -13.91 -18.24 5.40
C VAL A 175 -12.97 -17.15 4.86
N ILE A 176 -12.83 -16.03 5.59
CA ILE A 176 -11.98 -14.90 5.19
C ILE A 176 -10.50 -15.10 5.59
N ALA A 177 -10.23 -15.83 6.68
CA ALA A 177 -8.90 -15.96 7.27
C ALA A 177 -7.77 -16.46 6.32
N PRO A 178 -8.02 -17.37 5.36
CA PRO A 178 -7.01 -17.75 4.36
C PRO A 178 -6.54 -16.60 3.46
N PHE A 179 -7.36 -15.58 3.28
CA PHE A 179 -7.13 -14.48 2.35
C PHE A 179 -6.65 -13.18 3.03
N GLU A 180 -6.63 -13.12 4.37
CA GLU A 180 -6.02 -12.03 5.14
C GLU A 180 -4.51 -12.23 5.31
N GLN A 181 -3.70 -11.17 5.15
CA GLN A 181 -2.26 -11.19 5.44
C GLN A 181 -2.02 -11.51 6.92
N GLY A 182 -1.48 -12.71 7.19
CA GLY A 182 -1.31 -13.24 8.54
C GLY A 182 -2.61 -13.76 9.18
N GLY A 183 -3.69 -13.92 8.41
CA GLY A 183 -4.99 -14.42 8.90
C GLY A 183 -4.91 -15.87 9.38
N MET A 184 -4.34 -16.78 8.58
CA MET A 184 -4.10 -18.17 8.99
C MET A 184 -3.26 -18.28 10.27
N ALA A 185 -2.23 -17.45 10.42
CA ALA A 185 -1.39 -17.43 11.61
C ALA A 185 -2.11 -16.87 12.86
N ARG A 186 -3.17 -16.07 12.68
CA ARG A 186 -4.06 -15.68 13.78
C ARG A 186 -5.06 -16.77 14.11
N LYS A 187 -5.63 -17.43 13.09
CA LYS A 187 -6.58 -18.53 13.28
C LYS A 187 -5.92 -19.70 14.04
N ALA A 188 -4.73 -20.11 13.61
CA ALA A 188 -3.95 -21.14 14.29
C ALA A 188 -3.69 -20.79 15.78
N ARG A 189 -3.30 -19.55 16.09
CA ARG A 189 -3.14 -19.10 17.48
C ARG A 189 -4.44 -19.11 18.27
N GLN A 190 -5.56 -18.75 17.65
CA GLN A 190 -6.88 -18.80 18.30
C GLN A 190 -7.35 -20.23 18.53
N GLU A 191 -7.00 -21.16 17.64
CA GLU A 191 -7.25 -22.60 17.79
C GLU A 191 -6.34 -23.21 18.87
N GLU A 192 -5.07 -22.82 18.94
CA GLU A 192 -4.12 -23.17 20.02
C GLU A 192 -4.57 -22.62 21.39
N GLU A 193 -4.93 -21.33 21.46
CA GLU A 193 -5.45 -20.69 22.68
C GLU A 193 -6.77 -21.33 23.13
N ALA A 194 -7.69 -21.62 22.20
CA ALA A 194 -8.95 -22.32 22.52
C ALA A 194 -8.72 -23.77 22.99
N ALA A 195 -7.76 -24.49 22.40
CA ALA A 195 -7.38 -25.82 22.86
C ALA A 195 -6.76 -25.81 24.26
N LEU A 196 -5.94 -24.80 24.59
CA LEU A 196 -5.39 -24.62 25.93
C LEU A 196 -6.48 -24.30 26.97
N VAL A 197 -7.48 -23.47 26.60
CA VAL A 197 -8.64 -23.19 27.47
C VAL A 197 -9.50 -24.44 27.67
N ALA A 198 -9.82 -25.18 26.59
CA ALA A 198 -10.60 -26.42 26.68
C ALA A 198 -9.88 -27.51 27.50
N ALA A 199 -8.54 -27.58 27.44
CA ALA A 199 -7.73 -28.46 28.28
C ALA A 199 -7.76 -28.04 29.76
N ALA A 200 -7.82 -26.74 30.06
CA ALA A 200 -7.97 -26.23 31.42
C ALA A 200 -9.38 -26.45 32.01
N GLU A 201 -10.40 -26.53 31.15
CA GLU A 201 -11.80 -26.83 31.53
C GLU A 201 -12.11 -28.33 31.67
N GLY A 202 -11.14 -29.22 31.39
CA GLY A 202 -11.21 -30.64 31.75
C GLY A 202 -12.24 -31.47 30.97
N ASN A 203 -12.56 -31.09 29.72
CA ASN A 203 -13.64 -31.71 28.95
C ASN A 203 -13.12 -32.85 28.03
N PRO A 204 -13.39 -34.14 28.33
CA PRO A 204 -12.66 -35.28 27.74
C PRO A 204 -13.06 -35.64 26.29
N VAL A 205 -14.00 -34.92 25.67
CA VAL A 205 -14.48 -35.23 24.31
C VAL A 205 -13.53 -34.72 23.21
N ALA A 206 -12.67 -33.75 23.50
CA ALA A 206 -11.82 -33.09 22.50
C ALA A 206 -10.59 -33.91 22.05
N GLU A 207 -10.18 -34.92 22.81
CA GLU A 207 -8.92 -35.65 22.57
C GLU A 207 -8.98 -36.56 21.32
N ALA A 208 -10.18 -37.05 20.98
CA ALA A 208 -10.40 -37.87 19.78
C ALA A 208 -10.36 -37.03 18.48
N ASP A 209 -10.95 -35.83 18.48
CA ASP A 209 -11.05 -34.97 17.30
C ASP A 209 -9.72 -34.29 16.94
N ALA A 210 -8.87 -34.01 17.95
CA ALA A 210 -7.53 -33.45 17.74
C ALA A 210 -6.64 -34.36 16.88
N VAL A 211 -6.74 -35.69 17.07
CA VAL A 211 -5.95 -36.69 16.32
C VAL A 211 -6.44 -36.85 14.87
N ALA A 212 -7.73 -36.60 14.61
CA ALA A 212 -8.30 -36.59 13.27
C ALA A 212 -7.91 -35.32 12.48
N ALA A 213 -8.00 -34.14 13.11
CA ALA A 213 -7.66 -32.87 12.49
C ALA A 213 -6.19 -32.80 12.04
N GLY A 214 -5.27 -33.31 12.86
CA GLY A 214 -3.83 -33.32 12.56
C GLY A 214 -3.45 -34.11 11.31
N LYS A 215 -4.22 -35.14 10.94
CA LYS A 215 -3.92 -35.98 9.76
C LYS A 215 -4.43 -35.38 8.43
N HIS A 216 -5.53 -34.62 8.46
CA HIS A 216 -6.06 -33.99 7.24
C HIS A 216 -5.34 -32.68 6.87
N ALA A 217 -4.78 -31.95 7.83
CA ALA A 217 -3.96 -30.76 7.55
C ALA A 217 -2.64 -31.10 6.83
N ALA A 218 -2.07 -32.28 7.08
CA ALA A 218 -0.80 -32.73 6.48
C ALA A 218 -0.92 -33.10 4.98
N ALA A 219 -2.12 -33.47 4.51
CA ALA A 219 -2.34 -33.96 3.15
C ALA A 219 -2.54 -32.85 2.09
N SER A 220 -2.94 -31.65 2.51
CA SER A 220 -3.15 -30.49 1.60
C SER A 220 -1.98 -29.50 1.59
N SER A 221 -0.99 -29.66 2.49
CA SER A 221 0.18 -28.77 2.64
C SER A 221 1.33 -29.01 1.64
N GLY A 222 1.08 -29.70 0.52
CA GLY A 222 2.10 -29.99 -0.49
C GLY A 222 2.65 -28.79 -1.28
N VAL A 223 1.99 -27.62 -1.21
CA VAL A 223 2.34 -26.42 -1.99
C VAL A 223 3.04 -25.34 -1.14
N THR A 224 3.00 -25.44 0.20
CA THR A 224 3.36 -24.32 1.11
C THR A 224 4.71 -24.44 1.82
N GLN A 225 5.56 -25.41 1.48
CA GLN A 225 6.91 -25.55 2.09
C GLN A 225 8.05 -24.82 1.36
N VAL A 226 7.84 -24.30 0.15
CA VAL A 226 8.91 -23.62 -0.62
C VAL A 226 9.07 -22.13 -0.27
N GLU A 227 8.00 -21.45 0.17
CA GLU A 227 8.02 -19.99 0.36
C GLU A 227 8.32 -19.51 1.78
N THR A 228 8.06 -20.33 2.81
CA THR A 228 8.22 -19.92 4.23
C THR A 228 9.66 -19.50 4.57
N LYS A 229 10.66 -20.16 4.00
CA LYS A 229 12.09 -19.83 4.21
C LYS A 229 12.55 -18.56 3.48
N GLN A 230 11.82 -18.07 2.47
CA GLN A 230 12.15 -16.83 1.76
C GLN A 230 11.37 -15.60 2.24
N GLY A 231 10.20 -15.80 2.87
CA GLY A 231 9.41 -14.73 3.48
C GLY A 231 10.11 -14.07 4.68
N GLU A 232 10.57 -14.86 5.64
CA GLU A 232 11.14 -14.34 6.91
C GLU A 232 12.41 -13.50 6.73
N GLN A 233 13.17 -13.70 5.65
CA GLN A 233 14.37 -12.91 5.38
C GLN A 233 14.06 -11.48 4.90
N LYS A 234 12.89 -11.22 4.31
CA LYS A 234 12.51 -9.85 3.85
C LYS A 234 11.91 -8.99 4.97
N ASP A 235 11.22 -9.59 5.94
CA ASP A 235 10.65 -8.86 7.08
C ASP A 235 11.63 -8.65 8.26
N LYS A 236 12.83 -9.24 8.19
CA LYS A 236 14.02 -8.74 8.92
C LYS A 236 14.56 -7.42 8.33
N LYS A 237 13.68 -6.52 7.94
CA LYS A 237 13.98 -5.09 7.79
C LYS A 237 14.26 -4.53 9.18
N VAL A 238 15.51 -4.73 9.64
CA VAL A 238 16.04 -4.30 10.94
C VAL A 238 15.34 -3.03 11.38
N LYS A 239 14.49 -3.14 12.41
CA LYS A 239 13.85 -1.98 13.04
C LYS A 239 14.98 -1.08 13.48
N LYS A 240 15.27 -0.07 12.68
CA LYS A 240 16.46 0.75 12.84
C LYS A 240 16.32 1.40 14.21
N GLY A 241 17.18 0.99 15.15
CA GLY A 241 17.05 1.36 16.55
C GLY A 241 16.85 2.85 16.70
N LYS A 242 16.16 3.24 17.79
CA LYS A 242 16.14 4.64 18.21
C LYS A 242 17.61 5.08 18.25
N ARG A 243 17.87 6.23 17.63
CA ARG A 243 19.21 6.80 17.65
C ARG A 243 19.28 7.57 18.95
N ASP A 244 20.10 7.08 19.85
CA ASP A 244 20.25 7.65 21.17
C ASP A 244 21.36 8.72 21.16
N LEU A 245 21.52 9.41 22.29
CA LEU A 245 22.52 10.46 22.47
C LEU A 245 23.85 9.85 22.90
N ASP A 246 24.95 10.50 22.53
CA ASP A 246 26.28 10.19 23.04
C ASP A 246 26.33 10.49 24.56
N GLU A 247 27.29 9.89 25.29
CA GLU A 247 27.55 10.09 26.75
C GLU A 247 27.56 11.56 27.19
N TYR A 248 27.96 12.45 26.29
CA TYR A 248 28.10 13.89 26.50
C TYR A 248 26.82 14.70 26.18
N GLY A 249 25.68 14.04 25.95
CA GLY A 249 24.43 14.67 25.50
C GLY A 249 24.51 15.23 24.06
N ARG A 250 25.42 14.70 23.23
CA ARG A 250 25.64 15.13 21.85
C ARG A 250 24.87 14.24 20.88
N ALA A 251 24.27 14.81 19.85
CA ALA A 251 23.64 14.04 18.77
C ALA A 251 24.58 13.91 17.57
N TYR A 252 25.06 12.69 17.32
CA TYR A 252 25.86 12.36 16.16
C TYR A 252 25.00 12.00 14.93
N ALA A 253 25.33 12.59 13.78
CA ALA A 253 24.68 12.29 12.51
C ALA A 253 25.63 12.33 11.31
N ILE A 254 25.25 11.60 10.26
CA ILE A 254 25.98 11.57 8.97
C ILE A 254 25.06 12.04 7.85
N GLY A 255 25.52 13.07 7.13
CA GLY A 255 24.98 13.52 5.85
C GLY A 255 25.91 13.18 4.68
N ARG A 256 25.35 12.96 3.49
CA ARG A 256 26.09 12.67 2.26
C ARG A 256 25.38 13.24 1.04
N ARG A 257 26.11 13.88 0.13
CA ARG A 257 25.62 14.33 -1.18
C ARG A 257 26.70 14.18 -2.23
N LYS A 258 26.36 13.64 -3.41
CA LYS A 258 27.34 13.28 -4.45
C LYS A 258 28.49 12.46 -3.82
N THR A 259 29.72 12.97 -3.88
CA THR A 259 30.94 12.41 -3.26
C THR A 259 31.29 13.03 -1.90
N SER A 260 30.59 14.07 -1.46
CA SER A 260 30.80 14.71 -0.15
C SER A 260 30.14 13.91 0.97
N SER A 261 30.86 13.79 2.07
CA SER A 261 30.37 13.22 3.33
C SER A 261 30.65 14.17 4.48
N ALA A 262 29.66 14.34 5.36
CA ALA A 262 29.74 15.17 6.55
C ALA A 262 29.39 14.31 7.77
N ARG A 263 30.29 14.30 8.75
CA ARG A 263 30.04 13.87 10.14
C ARG A 263 29.68 15.12 10.92
N VAL A 264 28.55 15.12 11.62
CA VAL A 264 28.04 16.29 12.33
C VAL A 264 27.71 15.87 13.76
N TRP A 265 28.20 16.66 14.72
CA TRP A 265 27.81 16.59 16.12
C TRP A 265 27.03 17.86 16.44
N LEU A 266 25.85 17.69 17.02
CA LEU A 266 25.02 18.77 17.52
C LEU A 266 25.08 18.75 19.04
N VAL A 267 25.39 19.89 19.64
CA VAL A 267 25.62 20.06 21.08
C VAL A 267 24.70 21.16 21.59
N PRO A 268 23.92 20.97 22.67
CA PRO A 268 23.18 22.08 23.27
C PRO A 268 24.16 23.14 23.80
N THR A 269 23.79 24.42 23.67
CA THR A 269 24.52 25.50 24.36
C THR A 269 24.38 25.35 25.88
N GLN A 270 25.29 25.94 26.66
CA GLN A 270 25.24 25.86 28.13
C GLN A 270 23.91 26.40 28.68
N ALA A 271 23.45 27.54 28.14
CA ALA A 271 22.13 28.11 28.41
C ALA A 271 20.98 27.13 28.13
N GLN A 272 20.93 26.52 26.94
CA GLN A 272 19.88 25.54 26.63
C GLN A 272 20.01 24.25 27.44
N ARG A 273 21.21 23.89 27.90
CA ARG A 273 21.43 22.73 28.77
C ARG A 273 20.85 22.97 30.16
N SER A 274 21.13 24.10 30.81
CA SER A 274 20.54 24.40 32.14
C SER A 274 19.01 24.45 32.09
N VAL A 275 18.45 25.06 31.04
CA VAL A 275 17.00 25.08 30.77
C VAL A 275 16.44 23.67 30.53
N GLN A 276 17.17 22.80 29.84
CA GLN A 276 16.72 21.42 29.60
C GLN A 276 16.88 20.52 30.83
N ASP A 277 17.89 20.75 31.66
CA ASP A 277 18.06 20.08 32.94
C ASP A 277 16.92 20.47 33.92
N SER A 278 16.53 21.74 33.99
CA SER A 278 15.36 22.17 34.79
C SER A 278 14.03 21.63 34.24
N LEU A 279 13.84 21.55 32.91
CA LEU A 279 12.68 20.86 32.32
C LEU A 279 12.60 19.39 32.74
N THR A 280 13.72 18.65 32.77
CA THR A 280 13.67 17.24 33.20
C THR A 280 13.35 17.07 34.69
N LYS A 281 13.71 18.05 35.54
CA LYS A 281 13.28 18.09 36.94
C LYS A 281 11.78 18.36 37.07
N LEU A 282 11.26 19.32 36.30
CA LEU A 282 9.84 19.65 36.24
C LEU A 282 9.01 18.45 35.76
N ASP A 283 9.42 17.79 34.67
CA ASP A 283 8.81 16.54 34.17
C ASP A 283 8.84 15.40 35.21
N ALA A 284 9.88 15.33 36.04
CA ALA A 284 10.00 14.32 37.09
C ALA A 284 9.07 14.63 38.28
N ALA A 285 9.01 15.91 38.71
CA ALA A 285 8.09 16.38 39.74
C ALA A 285 6.62 16.17 39.31
N GLN A 286 6.26 16.48 38.06
CA GLN A 286 4.92 16.21 37.54
C GLN A 286 4.57 14.71 37.55
N LYS A 287 5.52 13.83 37.20
CA LYS A 287 5.31 12.38 37.30
C LYS A 287 5.11 11.95 38.75
N HIS A 288 5.90 12.47 39.69
CA HIS A 288 5.72 12.21 41.12
C HIS A 288 4.32 12.64 41.58
N LEU A 289 3.88 13.85 41.22
CA LEU A 289 2.55 14.36 41.52
C LEU A 289 1.42 13.49 40.95
N THR A 290 1.54 13.01 39.70
CA THR A 290 0.55 12.07 39.13
C THR A 290 0.54 10.73 39.86
N ALA A 291 1.68 10.25 40.34
CA ALA A 291 1.78 9.02 41.13
C ALA A 291 1.19 9.18 42.54
N SER A 292 1.46 10.30 43.22
CA SER A 292 0.85 10.66 44.50
C SER A 292 -0.67 10.77 44.39
N LYS A 293 -1.20 11.50 43.39
CA LYS A 293 -2.65 11.62 43.14
C LYS A 293 -3.30 10.26 42.82
N ALA A 294 -2.61 9.40 42.08
CA ALA A 294 -3.08 8.03 41.83
C ALA A 294 -3.02 7.10 43.06
N ARG A 295 -2.11 7.37 44.01
CA ARG A 295 -2.02 6.66 45.30
C ARG A 295 -3.14 7.12 46.25
N GLU A 296 -3.39 8.42 46.35
CA GLU A 296 -4.49 8.99 47.12
C GLU A 296 -5.84 8.43 46.66
N ALA A 297 -6.11 8.44 45.35
CA ALA A 297 -7.35 7.90 44.77
C ALA A 297 -7.59 6.41 45.09
N LYS A 298 -6.53 5.60 45.27
CA LYS A 298 -6.65 4.19 45.70
C LYS A 298 -6.92 4.04 47.19
N LEU A 299 -6.30 4.89 48.02
CA LEU A 299 -6.46 4.88 49.48
C LEU A 299 -7.78 5.52 49.95
N ALA A 300 -8.41 6.35 49.11
CA ALA A 300 -9.75 6.87 49.36
C ALA A 300 -10.79 5.74 49.57
N ASP A 301 -10.75 4.70 48.75
CA ASP A 301 -11.72 3.58 48.77
C ASP A 301 -11.40 2.51 49.83
N LYS A 302 -10.11 2.28 50.14
CA LYS A 302 -9.67 1.09 50.92
C LYS A 302 -8.66 1.34 52.06
N GLY A 303 -8.14 2.55 52.19
CA GLY A 303 -7.08 2.88 53.17
C GLY A 303 -7.62 3.26 54.55
N SER A 304 -6.78 3.09 55.56
CA SER A 304 -6.99 3.66 56.90
C SER A 304 -6.86 5.19 56.88
N ASP A 305 -7.41 5.88 57.88
CA ASP A 305 -7.41 7.34 57.91
C ASP A 305 -6.00 7.96 58.04
N GLU A 306 -5.04 7.24 58.61
CA GLU A 306 -3.64 7.66 58.71
C GLU A 306 -2.90 7.50 57.36
N GLU A 307 -3.19 6.44 56.61
CA GLU A 307 -2.71 6.28 55.22
C GLU A 307 -3.33 7.31 54.27
N ARG A 308 -4.59 7.70 54.50
CA ARG A 308 -5.26 8.79 53.75
C ARG A 308 -4.64 10.15 54.06
N ARG A 309 -4.32 10.44 55.32
CA ARG A 309 -3.63 11.70 55.73
C ARG A 309 -2.23 11.79 55.14
N SER A 310 -1.43 10.73 55.26
CA SER A 310 -0.08 10.69 54.67
C SER A 310 -0.09 10.73 53.14
N ALA A 311 -1.09 10.15 52.46
CA ALA A 311 -1.24 10.28 51.02
C ALA A 311 -1.58 11.71 50.56
N ARG A 312 -2.36 12.46 51.34
CA ARG A 312 -2.67 13.88 51.07
C ARG A 312 -1.43 14.77 51.20
N ILE A 313 -0.67 14.61 52.29
CA ILE A 313 0.59 15.34 52.51
C ILE A 313 1.55 15.08 51.34
N ALA A 314 1.72 13.81 50.91
CA ALA A 314 2.56 13.45 49.77
C ALA A 314 2.03 13.93 48.39
N VAL A 315 0.79 14.44 48.30
CA VAL A 315 0.27 15.15 47.13
C VAL A 315 0.57 16.64 47.24
N GLU A 316 0.43 17.23 48.43
CA GLU A 316 0.74 18.63 48.73
C GLU A 316 2.22 18.94 48.48
N GLU A 317 3.13 18.19 49.10
CA GLU A 317 4.59 18.23 48.87
C GLU A 317 4.95 18.08 47.37
N ALA A 318 4.18 17.27 46.64
CA ALA A 318 4.40 17.04 45.21
C ALA A 318 3.83 18.15 44.30
N ASN A 319 2.89 18.98 44.78
CA ASN A 319 2.51 20.20 44.06
C ASN A 319 3.59 21.27 44.29
N GLU A 320 4.02 21.48 45.55
CA GLU A 320 5.09 22.44 45.89
C GLU A 320 6.37 22.18 45.09
N ALA A 321 6.82 20.92 45.02
CA ALA A 321 7.98 20.54 44.21
C ALA A 321 7.79 20.73 42.68
N VAL A 322 6.55 20.77 42.19
CA VAL A 322 6.24 21.13 40.78
C VAL A 322 6.30 22.64 40.59
N ASP A 323 5.79 23.41 41.55
CA ASP A 323 5.76 24.87 41.49
C ASP A 323 7.18 25.46 41.62
N GLU A 324 8.01 24.98 42.55
CA GLU A 324 9.44 25.32 42.62
C GLU A 324 10.21 24.97 41.32
N ALA A 325 9.93 23.81 40.74
CA ALA A 325 10.54 23.39 39.48
C ALA A 325 10.05 24.24 38.29
N ALA A 326 8.82 24.76 38.33
CA ALA A 326 8.27 25.67 37.34
C ALA A 326 8.86 27.08 37.46
N GLU A 327 9.00 27.61 38.68
CA GLU A 327 9.64 28.91 38.93
C GLU A 327 11.11 28.91 38.52
N THR A 328 11.87 27.89 38.92
CA THR A 328 13.29 27.77 38.54
C THR A 328 13.47 27.60 37.03
N PHE A 329 12.55 26.89 36.35
CA PHE A 329 12.52 26.84 34.88
C PHE A 329 12.20 28.20 34.24
N ALA A 330 11.23 28.95 34.78
CA ALA A 330 10.88 30.28 34.28
C ALA A 330 12.04 31.28 34.45
N GLN A 331 12.65 31.34 35.64
CA GLN A 331 13.83 32.16 35.91
C GLN A 331 15.01 31.82 34.98
N LEU A 332 15.28 30.52 34.76
CA LEU A 332 16.34 30.09 33.83
C LEU A 332 16.00 30.43 32.37
N ARG A 333 14.73 30.35 31.97
CA ARG A 333 14.31 30.75 30.63
C ARG A 333 14.51 32.25 30.40
N ASP A 334 14.06 33.08 31.33
CA ASP A 334 14.03 34.53 31.16
C ASP A 334 15.41 35.18 31.38
N SER A 335 16.30 34.54 32.16
CA SER A 335 17.70 34.95 32.30
C SER A 335 18.59 34.57 31.11
N THR A 336 18.12 33.75 30.15
CA THR A 336 18.91 33.46 28.94
C THR A 336 18.89 34.62 27.96
N GLY A 337 20.05 35.26 27.80
CA GLY A 337 20.28 36.31 26.79
C GLY A 337 20.11 35.81 25.35
N PRO A 338 20.29 36.69 24.34
CA PRO A 338 20.03 36.37 22.94
C PRO A 338 20.80 35.11 22.50
N PRO A 339 20.14 34.15 21.84
CA PRO A 339 20.69 32.82 21.66
C PRO A 339 21.85 32.87 20.63
N SER A 340 23.07 32.64 21.12
CA SER A 340 24.29 32.61 20.32
C SER A 340 24.77 31.17 20.12
N SER A 341 25.04 30.79 18.86
CA SER A 341 25.52 29.46 18.50
C SER A 341 26.75 29.53 17.60
N GLU A 342 27.77 28.74 17.94
CA GLU A 342 28.95 28.55 17.11
C GLU A 342 28.77 27.38 16.14
N ILE A 343 29.12 27.62 14.87
CA ILE A 343 29.06 26.61 13.81
C ILE A 343 30.46 26.50 13.20
N LEU A 344 31.15 25.41 13.52
CA LEU A 344 32.49 25.10 13.03
C LEU A 344 32.45 23.98 11.99
N VAL A 345 33.08 24.22 10.84
CA VAL A 345 33.20 23.27 9.73
C VAL A 345 34.69 23.06 9.46
N ASN A 346 35.18 21.83 9.68
CA ASN A 346 36.62 21.50 9.61
C ASN A 346 37.49 22.50 10.41
N HIS A 347 37.12 22.77 11.66
CA HIS A 347 37.80 23.69 12.58
C HIS A 347 37.74 25.19 12.21
N LEU A 348 37.11 25.55 11.09
CA LEU A 348 36.91 26.95 10.68
C LEU A 348 35.46 27.41 10.93
N PRO A 349 35.22 28.67 11.29
CA PRO A 349 33.86 29.19 11.45
C PRO A 349 33.13 29.23 10.10
N LEU A 350 31.81 29.02 10.14
CA LEU A 350 30.92 28.94 8.97
C LEU A 350 31.18 30.01 7.87
N PRO A 351 31.36 31.32 8.16
CA PRO A 351 31.61 32.32 7.12
C PRO A 351 32.99 32.21 6.45
N GLN A 352 34.02 31.73 7.16
CA GLN A 352 35.34 31.52 6.56
C GLN A 352 35.37 30.26 5.68
N PHE A 353 34.69 29.19 6.09
CA PHE A 353 34.64 27.94 5.33
C PHE A 353 33.78 28.05 4.06
N PHE A 354 32.59 28.67 4.15
CA PHE A 354 31.72 28.89 3.00
C PHE A 354 31.72 30.37 2.61
N GLY A 355 32.39 30.72 1.51
CA GLY A 355 32.42 32.10 1.00
C GLY A 355 31.06 32.63 0.52
N HIS A 356 30.22 31.78 -0.07
CA HIS A 356 28.92 32.18 -0.62
C HIS A 356 27.82 32.22 0.45
N VAL A 357 26.96 33.25 0.40
CA VAL A 357 25.83 33.41 1.33
C VAL A 357 24.82 32.25 1.18
N ASP A 358 24.46 31.90 -0.06
CA ASP A 358 23.64 30.70 -0.41
C ASP A 358 24.14 29.39 0.22
N ASP A 359 25.44 29.30 0.51
CA ASP A 359 26.05 28.12 1.11
C ASP A 359 25.77 28.09 2.61
N ARG A 360 25.94 29.23 3.27
CA ARG A 360 25.67 29.45 4.71
C ARG A 360 24.18 29.29 5.00
N GLU A 361 23.31 29.92 4.21
CA GLU A 361 21.85 29.85 4.39
C GLU A 361 21.33 28.41 4.33
N LYS A 362 21.86 27.58 3.43
CA LYS A 362 21.46 26.17 3.32
C LYS A 362 21.89 25.34 4.52
N VAL A 363 23.04 25.63 5.12
CA VAL A 363 23.51 25.00 6.36
C VAL A 363 22.64 25.43 7.55
N LEU A 364 22.24 26.70 7.61
CA LEU A 364 21.40 27.27 8.66
C LEU A 364 19.91 26.90 8.55
N ARG A 365 19.40 26.63 7.34
CA ARG A 365 18.00 26.31 7.06
C ARG A 365 17.33 25.28 8.01
N PRO A 366 17.93 24.12 8.36
CA PRO A 366 17.35 23.19 9.33
C PRO A 366 17.13 23.79 10.73
N LEU A 367 18.01 24.68 11.19
CA LEU A 367 17.86 25.38 12.47
C LEU A 367 16.85 26.52 12.36
N ARG A 368 16.85 27.26 11.24
CA ARG A 368 15.92 28.37 10.98
C ARG A 368 14.46 27.91 10.90
N LEU A 369 14.20 26.78 10.25
CA LEU A 369 12.83 26.23 10.11
C LEU A 369 12.25 25.66 11.39
N THR A 370 13.11 25.25 12.34
CA THR A 370 12.68 24.70 13.63
C THR A 370 12.61 25.76 14.73
N GLY A 371 13.03 27.01 14.47
CA GLY A 371 13.17 28.05 15.49
C GLY A 371 14.34 27.83 16.45
N LEU A 372 15.32 26.99 16.08
CA LEU A 372 16.42 26.53 16.94
C LEU A 372 17.77 27.15 16.56
N LEU A 373 17.76 28.31 15.89
CA LEU A 373 18.97 29.13 15.71
C LEU A 373 19.47 29.62 17.07
N GLY A 374 20.78 29.59 17.29
CA GLY A 374 21.37 29.99 18.57
C GLY A 374 21.23 28.95 19.70
N ALA A 375 20.33 27.97 19.58
CA ALA A 375 20.11 26.97 20.64
C ALA A 375 21.21 25.89 20.70
N TYR A 376 21.82 25.56 19.57
CA TYR A 376 22.78 24.45 19.45
C TYR A 376 24.08 24.86 18.77
N ASN A 377 25.20 24.46 19.35
CA ASN A 377 26.52 24.50 18.71
C ASN A 377 26.67 23.32 17.74
N VAL A 378 27.28 23.57 16.59
CA VAL A 378 27.42 22.59 15.50
C VAL A 378 28.89 22.38 15.18
N PHE A 379 29.35 21.14 15.31
CA PHE A 379 30.69 20.74 14.85
C PHE A 379 30.53 19.79 13.66
N ALA A 380 31.06 20.18 12.49
CA ALA A 380 30.98 19.40 11.26
C ALA A 380 32.38 19.08 10.72
N LEU A 381 32.67 17.78 10.54
CA LEU A 381 33.83 17.30 9.82
C LEU A 381 33.41 16.80 8.44
N VAL A 382 33.93 17.44 7.40
CA VAL A 382 33.49 17.26 6.01
C VAL A 382 34.66 16.82 5.14
N ARG A 383 34.46 15.75 4.37
CA ARG A 383 35.46 15.18 3.46
C ARG A 383 34.84 14.87 2.09
N GLY A 384 35.58 15.17 1.02
CA GLY A 384 35.23 14.86 -0.36
C GLY A 384 34.29 15.85 -1.06
N GLY A 385 34.26 15.77 -2.40
CA GLY A 385 33.50 16.66 -3.28
C GLY A 385 33.92 18.14 -3.16
N GLY A 386 33.05 19.06 -3.57
CA GLY A 386 33.27 20.51 -3.46
C GLY A 386 32.20 21.22 -2.65
N THR A 387 32.36 22.52 -2.42
CA THR A 387 31.51 23.38 -1.55
C THR A 387 30.01 23.09 -1.65
N THR A 388 29.46 23.07 -2.87
CA THR A 388 28.02 22.81 -3.12
C THR A 388 27.54 21.38 -2.81
N GLY A 389 28.44 20.41 -2.75
CA GLY A 389 28.18 19.06 -2.23
C GLY A 389 28.28 19.02 -0.71
N GLN A 390 29.29 19.71 -0.18
CA GLN A 390 29.61 19.77 1.24
C GLN A 390 28.52 20.46 2.06
N LYS A 391 28.04 21.64 1.63
CA LYS A 391 26.98 22.41 2.32
C LYS A 391 25.69 21.60 2.56
N ASP A 392 25.20 20.92 1.51
CA ASP A 392 23.97 20.13 1.58
C ASP A 392 24.21 18.81 2.35
N ALA A 393 25.44 18.28 2.36
CA ALA A 393 25.81 17.16 3.22
C ALA A 393 25.81 17.57 4.71
N VAL A 394 26.33 18.76 5.05
CA VAL A 394 26.26 19.31 6.41
C VAL A 394 24.80 19.57 6.81
N ALA A 395 24.01 20.22 5.96
CA ALA A 395 22.59 20.50 6.23
C ALA A 395 21.78 19.21 6.51
N LEU A 396 21.99 18.15 5.73
CA LEU A 396 21.38 16.83 5.96
C LEU A 396 21.89 16.17 7.27
N GLY A 397 23.14 16.43 7.66
CA GLY A 397 23.69 16.01 8.95
C GLY A 397 22.99 16.71 10.11
N ILE A 398 22.92 18.05 10.08
CA ILE A 398 22.24 18.87 11.10
C ILE A 398 20.77 18.46 11.23
N ALA A 399 20.03 18.35 10.12
CA ALA A 399 18.63 17.93 10.14
C ALA A 399 18.43 16.55 10.80
N ARG A 400 19.38 15.62 10.61
CA ARG A 400 19.35 14.29 11.23
C ARG A 400 19.75 14.29 12.70
N ALA A 401 20.62 15.20 13.12
CA ALA A 401 20.98 15.38 14.53
C ALA A 401 19.84 16.06 15.32
N LEU A 402 19.19 17.08 14.73
CA LEU A 402 17.98 17.68 15.29
C LEU A 402 16.86 16.64 15.52
N GLN A 403 16.70 15.72 14.57
CA GLN A 403 15.73 14.62 14.67
C GLN A 403 16.04 13.60 15.79
N ILE A 404 17.24 13.66 16.38
CA ILE A 404 17.65 12.90 17.58
C ILE A 404 17.40 13.75 18.84
N MET A 405 17.83 15.02 18.84
CA MET A 405 17.66 15.93 19.98
C MET A 405 16.19 16.24 20.30
N ARG A 406 15.36 16.50 19.28
CA ARG A 406 13.93 16.82 19.40
C ARG A 406 13.14 16.03 18.35
N PRO A 407 12.50 14.90 18.70
CA PRO A 407 11.84 14.03 17.73
C PRO A 407 10.64 14.72 17.03
N GLU A 408 9.98 15.67 17.69
CA GLU A 408 8.89 16.50 17.13
C GLU A 408 9.31 17.29 15.89
N SER A 409 10.56 17.79 15.86
CA SER A 409 11.11 18.54 14.72
C SER A 409 11.14 17.74 13.42
N ARG A 410 11.00 16.41 13.50
CA ARG A 410 10.98 15.48 12.37
C ARG A 410 9.94 15.86 11.33
N GLU A 411 8.72 16.25 11.73
CA GLU A 411 7.63 16.50 10.78
C GLU A 411 7.90 17.76 9.95
N VAL A 412 8.31 18.85 10.62
CA VAL A 412 8.73 20.10 9.98
C VAL A 412 9.89 19.85 9.02
N LEU A 413 10.93 19.12 9.45
CA LEU A 413 12.11 18.82 8.63
C LEU A 413 11.82 17.82 7.48
N TYR A 414 10.83 16.94 7.65
CA TYR A 414 10.36 16.01 6.61
C TYR A 414 9.59 16.76 5.53
N ASN A 415 8.62 17.59 5.92
CA ASN A 415 7.81 18.40 5.01
C ASN A 415 8.66 19.43 4.26
N ALA A 416 9.69 19.99 4.92
CA ALA A 416 10.69 20.86 4.28
C ALA A 416 11.67 20.14 3.34
N GLY A 417 11.62 18.80 3.26
CA GLY A 417 12.47 17.99 2.39
C GLY A 417 13.91 17.74 2.89
N LEU A 418 14.25 18.19 4.11
CA LEU A 418 15.63 18.22 4.61
C LEU A 418 16.15 16.88 5.15
N LEU A 419 15.25 15.95 5.52
CA LEU A 419 15.63 14.61 6.00
C LEU A 419 15.97 13.63 4.86
N PHE A 420 15.54 13.94 3.63
CA PHE A 420 15.79 13.11 2.45
C PHE A 420 17.22 13.26 1.96
N ARG A 421 17.84 12.14 1.59
CA ARG A 421 19.15 12.17 0.91
C ARG A 421 18.94 12.49 -0.56
N ASP A 422 19.52 13.59 -1.03
CA ASP A 422 19.63 13.88 -2.47
C ASP A 422 20.38 12.74 -3.18
N ALA A 423 19.65 11.97 -3.98
CA ALA A 423 20.17 10.82 -4.72
C ALA A 423 20.90 11.21 -6.02
N ARG A 424 20.89 12.50 -6.40
CA ARG A 424 21.53 12.97 -7.64
C ARG A 424 23.04 12.78 -7.57
N ILE A 425 23.55 11.93 -8.46
CA ILE A 425 24.97 11.64 -8.65
C ILE A 425 25.38 11.88 -10.10
N VAL A 426 26.67 12.05 -10.35
CA VAL A 426 27.19 12.19 -11.72
C VAL A 426 27.03 10.86 -12.44
N GLU A 427 26.29 10.86 -13.55
CA GLU A 427 26.18 9.68 -14.41
C GLU A 427 27.54 9.36 -15.08
N ARG A 428 27.87 8.06 -15.17
CA ARG A 428 29.04 7.62 -15.93
C ARG A 428 28.96 8.00 -17.42
N LYS A 429 30.12 8.14 -18.07
CA LYS A 429 30.22 8.18 -19.53
C LYS A 429 29.64 6.89 -20.12
N LYS A 430 28.93 7.01 -21.24
CA LYS A 430 28.45 5.87 -22.03
C LYS A 430 29.36 5.70 -23.24
N THR A 431 29.59 4.46 -23.67
CA THR A 431 30.37 4.14 -24.87
C THR A 431 29.83 4.91 -26.08
N ASN A 432 30.71 5.34 -26.97
CA ASN A 432 30.39 6.14 -28.17
C ASN A 432 29.65 7.47 -27.88
N ARG A 433 29.79 8.03 -26.67
CA ARG A 433 29.27 9.36 -26.31
C ARG A 433 30.33 10.23 -25.63
N PRO A 434 30.50 11.51 -26.03
CA PRO A 434 31.44 12.44 -25.39
C PRO A 434 31.22 12.62 -23.88
N LYS A 435 29.96 12.63 -23.42
CA LYS A 435 29.56 12.66 -21.99
C LYS A 435 28.40 11.68 -21.77
N ALA A 436 27.90 11.52 -20.53
CA ALA A 436 26.81 10.59 -20.20
C ALA A 436 25.59 10.66 -21.14
N ARG A 437 25.18 11.89 -21.52
CA ARG A 437 24.04 12.15 -22.42
C ARG A 437 24.36 12.95 -23.69
N LYS A 438 25.45 13.74 -23.73
CA LYS A 438 25.88 14.46 -24.95
C LYS A 438 26.14 13.45 -26.06
N ARG A 439 25.41 13.58 -27.18
CA ARG A 439 25.69 12.83 -28.43
C ARG A 439 26.72 13.61 -29.25
N VAL A 440 27.41 12.92 -30.16
CA VAL A 440 28.12 13.57 -31.27
C VAL A 440 27.06 14.10 -32.25
N SER A 441 27.31 15.22 -32.92
CA SER A 441 26.45 15.64 -34.04
C SER A 441 26.62 14.64 -35.19
N THR A 442 25.51 14.15 -35.76
CA THR A 442 25.55 13.18 -36.87
C THR A 442 26.21 13.76 -38.12
N SER A 443 26.06 15.06 -38.38
CA SER A 443 26.72 15.75 -39.50
C SER A 443 28.24 15.65 -39.42
N TRP A 444 28.82 15.87 -38.23
CA TRP A 444 30.27 15.90 -38.04
C TRP A 444 30.96 14.56 -38.33
N PHE A 445 30.26 13.45 -38.10
CA PHE A 445 30.80 12.12 -38.42
C PHE A 445 30.79 11.86 -39.93
N VAL A 446 29.69 12.20 -40.61
CA VAL A 446 29.57 12.10 -42.08
C VAL A 446 30.61 13.00 -42.76
N GLU A 447 30.72 14.24 -42.32
CA GLU A 447 31.66 15.24 -42.84
C GLU A 447 33.13 14.81 -42.66
N LYS A 448 33.51 14.25 -41.50
CA LYS A 448 34.86 13.70 -41.32
C LYS A 448 35.12 12.40 -42.07
N VAL A 449 34.12 11.54 -42.30
CA VAL A 449 34.31 10.32 -43.10
C VAL A 449 34.45 10.67 -44.58
N ILE A 450 33.71 11.65 -45.07
CA ILE A 450 33.85 12.17 -46.44
C ILE A 450 35.20 12.91 -46.61
N ALA A 451 35.57 13.78 -45.67
CA ALA A 451 36.80 14.57 -45.78
C ALA A 451 38.12 13.76 -45.64
N ASN A 452 38.11 12.64 -44.94
CA ASN A 452 39.27 11.74 -44.84
C ASN A 452 39.18 10.54 -45.82
N GLY A 453 38.17 10.52 -46.69
CA GLY A 453 37.84 9.40 -47.56
C GLY A 453 38.11 9.70 -49.03
N THR A 454 39.39 9.77 -49.43
CA THR A 454 39.79 9.57 -50.83
C THR A 454 39.57 8.11 -51.23
N VAL A 455 38.31 7.71 -51.35
CA VAL A 455 37.92 6.44 -51.95
C VAL A 455 38.11 6.60 -53.46
N HIS A 456 39.01 5.82 -54.04
CA HIS A 456 39.29 5.83 -55.47
C HIS A 456 38.03 5.51 -56.29
N LEU A 457 37.39 6.55 -56.83
CA LEU A 457 36.25 6.45 -57.76
C LEU A 457 36.60 5.63 -59.03
N GLY A 458 37.88 5.44 -59.34
CA GLY A 458 38.36 4.67 -60.49
C GLY A 458 38.17 3.14 -60.42
N GLN A 459 37.89 2.54 -59.25
CA GLN A 459 37.66 1.09 -59.14
C GLN A 459 36.20 0.69 -58.89
N ALA A 460 35.31 1.66 -58.64
CA ALA A 460 33.87 1.38 -58.45
C ALA A 460 33.09 1.35 -59.78
N LEU A 461 33.53 2.09 -60.81
CA LEU A 461 32.83 2.13 -62.10
C LEU A 461 32.88 0.81 -62.88
N SER A 462 33.94 0.01 -62.72
CA SER A 462 34.10 -1.28 -63.41
C SER A 462 33.20 -2.39 -62.87
N PHE A 463 32.62 -2.25 -61.66
CA PHE A 463 31.63 -3.19 -61.13
C PHE A 463 30.17 -2.79 -61.44
N LEU A 464 29.90 -1.52 -61.77
CA LEU A 464 28.55 -1.03 -62.05
C LEU A 464 28.09 -1.22 -63.50
N LEU A 465 28.97 -1.66 -64.40
CA LEU A 465 28.66 -1.96 -65.80
C LEU A 465 28.24 -3.43 -66.06
N SER A 466 28.11 -4.26 -65.02
CA SER A 466 27.80 -5.70 -65.14
C SER A 466 26.47 -6.15 -64.50
N ALA A 467 25.60 -5.22 -64.09
CA ALA A 467 24.29 -5.55 -63.49
C ALA A 467 23.23 -4.46 -63.74
N PRO A 468 22.41 -4.56 -64.81
CA PRO A 468 21.45 -3.49 -65.16
C PRO A 468 20.18 -3.41 -64.28
N ASN A 469 19.94 -4.36 -63.38
CA ASN A 469 18.62 -4.57 -62.73
C ASN A 469 18.45 -3.94 -61.33
N LEU A 470 19.12 -2.84 -61.01
CA LEU A 470 19.01 -2.18 -59.68
C LEU A 470 18.79 -0.65 -59.71
N ILE A 471 18.48 -0.07 -60.87
CA ILE A 471 18.30 1.39 -61.03
C ILE A 471 16.91 1.88 -60.54
N SER A 472 15.88 1.02 -60.55
CA SER A 472 14.49 1.42 -60.28
C SER A 472 14.18 1.84 -58.83
N HIS A 473 14.98 1.43 -57.84
CA HIS A 473 14.76 1.82 -56.43
C HIS A 473 15.48 3.12 -56.01
N ALA A 474 16.47 3.58 -56.78
CA ALA A 474 17.23 4.80 -56.44
C ALA A 474 16.43 6.09 -56.71
N PHE A 475 15.60 6.11 -57.75
CA PHE A 475 14.83 7.31 -58.13
C PHE A 475 13.62 7.62 -57.24
N HIS A 476 13.08 6.63 -56.52
CA HIS A 476 11.91 6.85 -55.67
C HIS A 476 12.24 7.58 -54.35
N TRP A 477 13.50 7.53 -53.90
CA TRP A 477 13.91 8.15 -52.62
C TRP A 477 14.33 9.63 -52.77
N THR A 478 14.83 10.03 -53.94
CA THR A 478 15.21 11.42 -54.24
C THR A 478 13.98 12.32 -54.47
N ALA A 479 12.95 11.82 -55.16
CA ALA A 479 11.72 12.59 -55.42
C ALA A 479 10.97 12.99 -54.13
N GLN A 480 10.93 12.12 -53.12
CA GLN A 480 10.15 12.34 -51.90
C GLN A 480 10.82 13.36 -50.94
N CYS A 481 12.13 13.56 -51.03
CA CYS A 481 12.85 14.58 -50.26
C CYS A 481 12.65 16.01 -50.82
N CYS A 482 12.54 16.18 -52.14
CA CYS A 482 12.37 17.51 -52.75
C CYS A 482 11.01 18.14 -52.41
N VAL A 483 9.92 17.36 -52.39
CA VAL A 483 8.56 17.86 -52.09
C VAL A 483 8.44 18.36 -50.64
N ALA A 484 9.19 17.79 -49.70
CA ALA A 484 9.16 18.19 -48.29
C ALA A 484 9.88 19.52 -47.99
N LEU A 485 10.84 19.93 -48.84
CA LEU A 485 11.61 21.17 -48.68
C LEU A 485 10.98 22.38 -49.38
N GLY A 486 10.12 22.17 -50.39
CA GLY A 486 9.48 23.23 -51.16
C GLY A 486 8.32 23.98 -50.48
N ARG A 487 7.75 23.47 -49.37
CA ARG A 487 6.54 24.04 -48.71
C ARG A 487 6.77 24.71 -47.35
N ARG A 488 7.98 25.23 -47.07
CA ARG A 488 8.30 25.95 -45.81
C ARG A 488 9.03 27.29 -46.01
N LYS A 489 8.92 27.91 -47.18
CA LYS A 489 9.71 29.10 -47.53
C LYS A 489 8.93 30.27 -48.15
N GLU A 490 7.63 30.34 -47.92
CA GLU A 490 6.82 31.52 -48.27
C GLU A 490 6.00 31.96 -47.04
N HIS A 491 5.94 33.29 -46.85
CA HIS A 491 5.47 34.03 -45.66
C HIS A 491 6.29 33.85 -44.37
N SER A 492 6.88 34.91 -43.79
CA SER A 492 7.03 36.29 -44.28
C SER A 492 8.16 37.02 -43.54
N VAL A 493 8.87 37.87 -44.26
CA VAL A 493 9.88 38.81 -43.76
C VAL A 493 9.19 40.10 -43.29
N ALA A 494 9.60 40.66 -42.15
CA ALA A 494 9.44 42.10 -41.86
C ALA A 494 10.42 42.59 -40.78
N VAL A 495 11.52 43.20 -41.26
CA VAL A 495 12.23 44.37 -40.71
C VAL A 495 12.47 44.49 -39.20
N SER A 496 13.75 44.39 -38.82
CA SER A 496 14.31 44.92 -37.58
C SER A 496 14.43 46.45 -37.59
N GLY A 497 13.95 47.13 -36.55
CA GLY A 497 14.27 48.54 -36.28
C GLY A 497 14.88 48.71 -34.89
N GLN A 498 16.10 49.25 -34.81
CA GLN A 498 16.67 49.70 -33.54
C GLN A 498 15.96 50.98 -33.07
N ARG A 499 15.75 51.11 -31.75
CA ARG A 499 15.96 52.40 -31.04
C ARG A 499 16.00 52.25 -29.53
N ASP A 500 16.78 53.16 -28.97
CA ASP A 500 17.29 53.22 -27.61
C ASP A 500 16.27 53.49 -26.50
N THR A 501 16.79 53.35 -25.27
CA THR A 501 16.15 53.67 -24.00
C THR A 501 15.68 55.13 -23.86
N ARG A 502 14.55 55.36 -23.18
CA ARG A 502 14.37 56.44 -22.18
C ARG A 502 13.12 56.21 -21.30
N LYS A 503 13.04 56.97 -20.19
CA LYS A 503 12.12 56.82 -19.04
C LYS A 503 10.83 57.65 -19.20
N LEU A 504 10.03 57.65 -18.11
CA LEU A 504 8.86 58.47 -17.76
C LEU A 504 7.53 57.83 -18.22
N ASN A 505 6.39 57.95 -17.52
CA ASN A 505 5.97 58.18 -16.12
C ASN A 505 4.45 58.50 -16.23
N GLU A 506 3.66 58.29 -15.16
CA GLU A 506 2.27 58.80 -15.00
C GLU A 506 1.20 58.29 -16.02
N ALA A 507 -0.11 58.30 -15.76
CA ALA A 507 -0.90 58.21 -14.52
C ALA A 507 -2.38 57.87 -14.89
N GLU A 508 -3.26 57.72 -13.89
CA GLU A 508 -4.75 57.87 -13.99
C GLU A 508 -5.57 56.84 -14.81
N THR A 509 -6.92 56.75 -14.67
CA THR A 509 -7.77 56.32 -13.51
C THR A 509 -9.15 55.89 -14.05
N VAL A 510 -10.13 55.54 -13.18
CA VAL A 510 -11.59 55.41 -13.47
C VAL A 510 -11.99 54.11 -14.22
N GLU A 511 -13.03 53.32 -13.88
CA GLU A 511 -13.83 52.98 -12.68
C GLU A 511 -14.88 51.91 -13.13
N LEU A 512 -15.66 51.37 -12.18
CA LEU A 512 -16.96 50.68 -12.31
C LEU A 512 -17.03 49.15 -12.54
N LEU A 513 -17.73 48.54 -11.57
CA LEU A 513 -18.28 47.19 -11.43
C LEU A 513 -19.78 47.20 -11.84
N PRO A 514 -20.58 46.12 -11.67
CA PRO A 514 -20.33 44.67 -11.81
C PRO A 514 -21.43 43.98 -12.67
N THR A 515 -21.28 42.67 -12.94
CA THR A 515 -22.44 41.74 -13.00
C THR A 515 -22.01 40.31 -12.70
N ALA A 516 -22.83 39.56 -11.97
CA ALA A 516 -22.48 38.23 -11.47
C ALA A 516 -23.08 37.11 -12.34
N LEU A 517 -22.32 36.04 -12.58
CA LEU A 517 -22.86 34.75 -13.01
C LEU A 517 -22.17 33.58 -12.29
N THR A 518 -22.97 32.83 -11.54
CA THR A 518 -22.58 31.63 -10.80
C THR A 518 -22.70 30.38 -11.66
N HIS A 519 -21.63 29.58 -11.79
CA HIS A 519 -21.73 28.21 -12.32
C HIS A 519 -20.90 27.22 -11.51
N GLY A 520 -21.52 26.07 -11.22
CA GLY A 520 -20.92 24.97 -10.46
C GLY A 520 -19.98 24.07 -11.28
N PRO A 521 -19.31 23.10 -10.63
CA PRO A 521 -18.23 22.33 -11.23
C PRO A 521 -18.74 21.21 -12.15
N GLY A 522 -18.59 21.33 -13.47
CA GLY A 522 -18.94 20.23 -14.38
C GLY A 522 -18.68 20.38 -15.89
N SER A 523 -18.45 21.59 -16.42
CA SER A 523 -18.36 21.81 -17.88
C SER A 523 -16.93 21.85 -18.43
N ARG A 524 -16.72 21.27 -19.63
CA ARG A 524 -15.45 21.32 -20.36
C ARG A 524 -15.33 22.64 -21.13
N LEU A 525 -14.43 23.52 -20.72
CA LEU A 525 -14.24 24.84 -21.35
C LEU A 525 -13.31 24.79 -22.57
N SER A 526 -13.88 24.46 -23.72
CA SER A 526 -13.28 24.69 -25.04
C SER A 526 -13.97 25.87 -25.74
N GLY A 527 -13.54 27.10 -25.45
CA GLY A 527 -14.11 28.30 -26.10
C GLY A 527 -13.62 29.67 -25.64
N ILE A 528 -13.09 29.81 -24.41
CA ILE A 528 -12.75 31.13 -23.85
C ILE A 528 -11.50 31.73 -24.51
N ALA A 529 -11.59 32.99 -24.94
CA ALA A 529 -10.48 33.77 -25.51
C ALA A 529 -9.53 34.31 -24.41
N SER A 530 -8.36 34.82 -24.78
CA SER A 530 -7.40 35.35 -23.81
C SER A 530 -7.79 36.70 -23.21
N SER A 531 -8.74 37.41 -23.82
CA SER A 531 -9.33 38.67 -23.34
C SER A 531 -10.21 38.50 -22.10
N ASP A 532 -10.82 37.32 -21.92
CA ASP A 532 -11.95 37.13 -20.99
C ASP A 532 -11.51 36.50 -19.66
N LEU A 533 -10.21 36.56 -19.35
CA LEU A 533 -9.63 36.01 -18.13
C LEU A 533 -9.58 37.07 -17.02
N PRO A 534 -10.06 36.78 -15.80
CA PRO A 534 -9.96 37.73 -14.69
C PRO A 534 -8.49 38.00 -14.32
N PRO A 535 -8.15 39.21 -13.84
CA PRO A 535 -6.79 39.59 -13.51
C PRO A 535 -6.15 38.63 -12.50
N GLY A 536 -4.87 38.31 -12.70
CA GLY A 536 -4.12 37.31 -11.92
C GLY A 536 -4.19 35.87 -12.45
N CYS A 537 -5.05 35.56 -13.43
CA CYS A 537 -5.13 34.23 -14.04
C CYS A 537 -4.25 34.10 -15.30
N ARG A 538 -3.28 33.17 -15.31
CA ARG A 538 -2.48 32.84 -16.50
C ARG A 538 -2.83 31.46 -17.05
N ARG A 539 -3.08 31.39 -18.36
CA ARG A 539 -3.36 30.13 -19.09
C ARG A 539 -2.05 29.54 -19.63
N GLU A 540 -1.66 28.38 -19.13
CA GLU A 540 -0.49 27.64 -19.65
C GLU A 540 -0.91 26.31 -20.30
N ARG A 541 -0.30 25.97 -21.44
CA ARG A 541 -0.62 24.77 -22.23
C ARG A 541 0.57 23.82 -22.26
N LYS A 542 0.59 22.85 -21.34
CA LYS A 542 1.60 21.77 -21.27
C LYS A 542 0.98 20.43 -21.67
N ARG A 543 1.60 19.75 -22.64
CA ARG A 543 1.23 18.39 -23.11
C ARG A 543 -0.27 18.21 -23.43
N GLY A 544 -0.82 19.09 -24.27
CA GLY A 544 -2.18 18.96 -24.80
C GLY A 544 -3.31 19.30 -23.83
N ARG A 545 -3.05 19.54 -22.53
CA ARG A 545 -4.04 20.03 -21.57
C ARG A 545 -3.79 21.50 -21.26
N THR A 546 -4.84 22.32 -21.32
CA THR A 546 -4.84 23.68 -20.78
C THR A 546 -5.22 23.63 -19.31
N GLN A 547 -4.45 24.32 -18.47
CA GLN A 547 -4.80 24.58 -17.07
C GLN A 547 -4.75 26.08 -16.82
N LEU A 548 -5.68 26.56 -16.00
CA LEU A 548 -5.67 27.92 -15.45
C LEU A 548 -4.91 27.89 -14.13
N TRP A 549 -4.00 28.84 -13.95
CA TRP A 549 -3.36 29.12 -12.68
C TRP A 549 -3.80 30.50 -12.22
N LYS A 550 -4.32 30.59 -11.00
CA LYS A 550 -4.58 31.84 -10.29
C LYS A 550 -3.36 32.08 -9.39
N PHE A 551 -2.68 33.21 -9.57
CA PHE A 551 -1.64 33.69 -8.67
C PHE A 551 -2.24 34.41 -7.47
#